data_AF-A0A3D1QXY0-F1
#
_entry.id   AF-A0A3D1QXY0-F1
#
_cell.length_a   1.000
_cell.length_b   1.000
_cell.length_c   1.000
_cell.angle_alpha   90.00
_cell.angle_beta   90.00
_cell.angle_gamma   90.00
#
_symmetry.space_group_name_H-M   'P 1'
#
loop_
_entity.id
_entity.type
_entity.pdbx_description
1 polymer ?
#
loop_
_entity_poly.entity_id
_entity_poly.type
_entity_poly.pdbx_seq_one_letter_code
_entity_poly.pdbx_strand_id
1 'polypeptide(L)'
;EREPAFPRRFDLLIVDEAHNVAPSGRGAYAVDSQRTQAVRALAPHFEHKLFLTATPHNGYSESFTSLLELLDDQRFHRGLEPDPKQLGAVMVRRLKWELRDEPRRFPERKLEALEVAYSEGERRAHQALRDYSEQRLKAAAAVEGRVAVEFVLKMLKKRLFSSPAAFQTTLDKHLASLGDAERRGDQR
;
A
#
# COMPACT_ATOMS: atom_id res chain seq x y z
N GLU A 1 -32.08 -26.39 -4.27
CA GLU A 1 -31.30 -25.26 -4.83
C GLU A 1 -31.37 -24.11 -3.83
N ARG A 2 -30.25 -23.42 -3.54
CA ARG A 2 -30.25 -22.27 -2.61
C ARG A 2 -30.45 -20.99 -3.40
N GLU A 3 -31.46 -20.22 -3.02
CA GLU A 3 -31.64 -18.85 -3.53
C GLU A 3 -30.43 -17.99 -3.14
N PRO A 4 -29.98 -17.09 -4.03
CA PRO A 4 -28.90 -16.18 -3.72
C PRO A 4 -29.32 -15.23 -2.59
N ALA A 5 -28.47 -15.11 -1.56
CA ALA A 5 -28.72 -14.22 -0.43
C ALA A 5 -28.80 -12.73 -0.83
N PHE A 6 -28.36 -12.38 -2.04
CA PHE A 6 -28.31 -11.02 -2.56
C PHE A 6 -28.81 -10.98 -4.01
N PRO A 7 -29.45 -9.88 -4.45
CA PRO A 7 -29.83 -9.69 -5.84
C PRO A 7 -28.56 -9.66 -6.72
N ARG A 8 -28.44 -10.65 -7.61
CA ARG A 8 -27.34 -10.77 -8.58
C ARG A 8 -27.72 -10.02 -9.85
N ARG A 9 -27.28 -8.77 -9.99
CA ARG A 9 -27.42 -8.01 -11.24
C ARG A 9 -26.22 -8.15 -12.17
N PHE A 10 -25.10 -8.64 -11.66
CA PHE A 10 -23.84 -8.77 -12.38
C PHE A 10 -23.23 -10.14 -12.10
N ASP A 11 -22.65 -10.76 -13.13
CA ASP A 11 -22.15 -12.14 -13.03
C ASP A 11 -20.70 -12.24 -12.55
N LEU A 12 -19.84 -11.29 -12.94
CA LEU A 12 -18.39 -11.33 -12.71
C LEU A 12 -17.85 -10.02 -12.09
N LEU A 13 -17.13 -10.15 -10.98
CA LEU A 13 -16.33 -9.08 -10.37
C LEU A 13 -14.86 -9.28 -10.74
N ILE A 14 -14.25 -8.28 -11.39
CA ILE A 14 -12.80 -8.24 -11.63
C ILE A 14 -12.18 -7.15 -10.76
N VAL A 15 -11.18 -7.52 -9.97
CA VAL A 15 -10.39 -6.57 -9.19
C VAL A 15 -8.95 -6.64 -9.68
N ASP A 16 -8.52 -5.59 -10.37
CA ASP A 16 -7.12 -5.43 -10.77
C ASP A 16 -6.29 -4.82 -9.64
N GLU A 17 -5.02 -5.17 -9.58
CA GLU A 17 -4.10 -4.87 -8.48
C GLU A 17 -4.73 -5.14 -7.10
N ALA A 18 -5.29 -6.35 -6.95
CA ALA A 18 -6.11 -6.73 -5.80
C ALA A 18 -5.40 -6.65 -4.44
N HIS A 19 -4.07 -6.55 -4.43
CA HIS A 19 -3.30 -6.25 -3.22
C HIS A 19 -3.67 -4.89 -2.59
N ASN A 20 -4.27 -3.97 -3.35
CA ASN A 20 -4.75 -2.67 -2.85
C ASN A 20 -6.07 -2.74 -2.06
N VAL A 21 -6.81 -3.85 -2.17
CA VAL A 21 -8.09 -4.04 -1.48
C VAL A 21 -7.97 -4.99 -0.30
N ALA A 22 -6.86 -5.74 -0.20
CA ALA A 22 -6.54 -6.55 0.95
C ALA A 22 -6.50 -5.67 2.23
N PRO A 23 -7.16 -6.09 3.33
CA PRO A 23 -7.02 -5.44 4.62
C PRO A 23 -5.54 -5.27 4.98
N SER A 24 -5.09 -4.03 5.09
CA SER A 24 -3.74 -3.71 5.55
C SER A 24 -3.78 -3.44 7.05
N GLY A 25 -3.29 -4.37 7.88
CA GLY A 25 -3.11 -4.08 9.30
C GLY A 25 -2.36 -5.18 10.03
N ARG A 26 -1.46 -4.78 10.94
CA ARG A 26 -0.82 -5.66 11.92
C ARG A 26 -1.68 -5.68 13.19
N GLY A 27 -1.94 -6.87 13.74
CA GLY A 27 -2.58 -7.05 15.05
C GLY A 27 -4.11 -6.95 15.07
N ALA A 28 -4.69 -7.11 16.26
CA ALA A 28 -6.14 -7.30 16.53
C ALA A 28 -7.08 -6.15 16.10
N TYR A 29 -6.55 -5.06 15.53
CA TYR A 29 -7.31 -3.86 15.14
C TYR A 29 -6.94 -3.37 13.73
N ALA A 30 -6.81 -4.28 12.78
CA ALA A 30 -6.67 -3.89 11.39
C ALA A 30 -7.94 -3.19 10.90
N VAL A 31 -7.89 -1.87 10.75
CA VAL A 31 -9.01 -1.08 10.21
C VAL A 31 -9.06 -1.31 8.70
N ASP A 32 -10.15 -1.91 8.23
CA ASP A 32 -10.39 -2.12 6.81
C ASP A 32 -10.42 -0.76 6.08
N SER A 33 -9.66 -0.66 4.99
CA SER A 33 -9.68 0.53 4.15
C SER A 33 -11.06 0.72 3.51
N GLN A 34 -11.40 1.93 3.07
CA GLN A 34 -12.63 2.16 2.30
C GLN A 34 -12.72 1.25 1.06
N ARG A 35 -11.58 0.92 0.43
CA ARG A 35 -11.53 -0.02 -0.70
C ARG A 35 -11.88 -1.43 -0.28
N THR A 36 -11.31 -1.88 0.83
CA THR A 36 -11.60 -3.18 1.44
C THR A 36 -13.08 -3.30 1.78
N GLN A 37 -13.65 -2.28 2.44
CA GLN A 37 -15.07 -2.24 2.79
C GLN A 37 -15.96 -2.26 1.54
N ALA A 38 -15.61 -1.50 0.51
CA ALA A 38 -16.35 -1.48 -0.75
C ALA A 38 -16.34 -2.87 -1.43
N VAL A 39 -15.18 -3.52 -1.55
CA VAL A 39 -15.10 -4.86 -2.15
C VAL A 39 -15.84 -5.88 -1.29
N ARG A 40 -15.73 -5.82 0.04
CA ARG A 40 -16.46 -6.71 0.95
C ARG A 40 -17.97 -6.57 0.82
N ALA A 41 -18.47 -5.35 0.62
CA ALA A 41 -19.88 -5.08 0.38
C ALA A 41 -20.34 -5.54 -1.02
N LEU A 42 -19.48 -5.41 -2.04
CA LEU A 42 -19.82 -5.74 -3.42
C LEU A 42 -19.71 -7.24 -3.72
N ALA A 43 -18.69 -7.92 -3.23
CA ALA A 43 -18.34 -9.30 -3.59
C ALA A 43 -19.50 -10.31 -3.45
N PRO A 44 -20.38 -10.25 -2.43
CA PRO A 44 -21.53 -11.16 -2.31
C PRO A 44 -22.59 -11.03 -3.41
N HIS A 45 -22.59 -9.91 -4.16
CA HIS A 45 -23.52 -9.66 -5.26
C HIS A 45 -23.08 -10.26 -6.61
N PHE A 46 -21.92 -10.91 -6.65
CA PHE A 46 -21.36 -11.53 -7.86
C PHE A 46 -21.18 -13.03 -7.66
N GLU A 47 -21.49 -13.81 -8.69
CA GLU A 47 -21.28 -15.25 -8.67
C GLU A 47 -19.81 -15.62 -8.92
N HIS A 48 -19.19 -14.92 -9.86
CA HIS A 48 -17.79 -15.12 -10.23
C HIS A 48 -16.94 -13.94 -9.77
N LYS A 49 -15.73 -14.24 -9.32
CA LYS A 49 -14.76 -13.24 -8.85
C LYS A 49 -13.39 -13.58 -9.42
N LEU A 50 -12.71 -12.60 -9.99
CA LEU A 50 -11.37 -12.72 -10.53
C LEU A 50 -10.49 -11.62 -9.96
N PHE A 51 -9.55 -11.99 -9.09
CA PHE A 51 -8.59 -11.07 -8.51
C PHE A 51 -7.27 -11.18 -9.26
N LEU A 52 -6.81 -10.06 -9.79
CA LEU A 52 -5.57 -9.96 -10.56
C LEU A 52 -4.55 -9.17 -9.74
N THR A 53 -3.34 -9.71 -9.60
CA THR A 53 -2.24 -9.01 -8.94
C THR A 53 -0.91 -9.67 -9.27
N ALA A 54 0.11 -8.86 -9.55
CA ALA A 54 1.47 -9.36 -9.73
C ALA A 54 2.12 -9.76 -8.39
N THR A 55 1.70 -9.10 -7.30
CA THR A 55 2.24 -9.27 -5.95
C THR A 55 1.09 -9.36 -4.96
N PRO A 56 0.67 -10.58 -4.55
CA PRO A 56 -0.59 -10.76 -3.82
C PRO A 56 -0.56 -10.23 -2.37
N HIS A 57 0.60 -9.81 -1.86
CA HIS A 57 0.70 -9.16 -0.57
C HIS A 57 1.97 -8.29 -0.46
N ASN A 58 1.96 -7.41 0.53
CA ASN A 58 3.03 -6.49 0.92
C ASN A 58 4.09 -7.14 1.85
N GLY A 59 4.29 -8.47 1.74
CA GLY A 59 5.22 -9.23 2.59
C GLY A 59 4.62 -9.80 3.89
N TYR A 60 3.33 -9.57 4.18
CA TYR A 60 2.64 -10.14 5.36
C TYR A 60 1.63 -11.23 4.98
N SER A 61 1.67 -12.38 5.68
CA SER A 61 0.74 -13.50 5.48
C SER A 61 -0.72 -13.12 5.76
N GLU A 62 -0.96 -12.22 6.71
CA GLU A 62 -2.31 -11.75 7.07
C GLU A 62 -2.97 -11.02 5.89
N SER A 63 -2.22 -10.18 5.16
CA SER A 63 -2.73 -9.50 3.97
C SER A 63 -3.11 -10.50 2.87
N PHE A 64 -2.31 -11.55 2.70
CA PHE A 64 -2.55 -12.59 1.70
C PHE A 64 -3.80 -13.42 2.04
N THR A 65 -3.89 -13.93 3.27
CA THR A 65 -5.04 -14.73 3.74
C THR A 65 -6.33 -13.92 3.74
N SER A 66 -6.26 -12.63 4.05
CA SER A 66 -7.41 -11.73 3.94
C SER A 66 -7.86 -11.51 2.50
N LEU A 67 -6.92 -11.45 1.54
CA LEU A 67 -7.26 -11.34 0.13
C LEU A 67 -7.96 -12.61 -0.37
N LEU A 68 -7.49 -13.78 0.08
CA LEU A 68 -8.13 -15.07 -0.22
C LEU A 68 -9.53 -15.18 0.41
N GLU A 69 -9.70 -14.71 1.64
CA GLU A 69 -11.00 -14.65 2.33
C GLU A 69 -11.99 -13.74 1.59
N LEU A 70 -11.54 -12.57 1.08
CA LEU A 70 -12.38 -11.71 0.24
C LEU A 70 -12.80 -12.39 -1.08
N LEU A 71 -11.95 -13.27 -1.63
CA LEU A 71 -12.24 -14.03 -2.83
C LEU A 71 -13.26 -15.14 -2.54
N ASP A 72 -12.97 -16.00 -1.57
CA ASP A 72 -13.79 -17.17 -1.20
C ASP A 72 -13.71 -17.39 0.34
N ASP A 73 -14.70 -16.87 1.04
CA ASP A 73 -14.83 -16.92 2.50
C ASP A 73 -15.25 -18.31 3.03
N GLN A 74 -15.64 -19.23 2.14
CA GLN A 74 -15.95 -20.61 2.49
C GLN A 74 -14.69 -21.48 2.55
N ARG A 75 -13.69 -21.16 1.73
CA ARG A 75 -12.42 -21.89 1.68
C ARG A 75 -11.33 -21.26 2.53
N PHE A 76 -11.33 -19.94 2.66
CA PHE A 76 -10.22 -19.20 3.27
C PHE A 76 -10.70 -18.32 4.41
N HIS A 77 -9.85 -18.22 5.43
CA HIS A 77 -10.10 -17.39 6.60
C HIS A 77 -8.88 -16.54 6.91
N ARG A 78 -9.15 -15.32 7.35
CA ARG A 78 -8.10 -14.35 7.72
C ARG A 78 -7.22 -14.89 8.84
N GLY A 79 -5.90 -14.80 8.65
CA GLY A 79 -4.90 -15.18 9.66
C GLY A 79 -4.63 -16.68 9.77
N LEU A 80 -5.35 -17.52 9.00
CA LEU A 80 -5.08 -18.95 8.91
C LEU A 80 -4.32 -19.25 7.62
N GLU A 81 -3.22 -20.00 7.73
CA GLU A 81 -2.48 -20.47 6.57
C GLU A 81 -3.39 -21.36 5.68
N PRO A 82 -3.49 -21.07 4.38
CA PRO A 82 -4.41 -21.79 3.50
C PRO A 82 -3.91 -23.21 3.21
N ASP A 83 -4.83 -24.16 3.10
CA ASP A 83 -4.49 -25.51 2.64
C ASP A 83 -3.91 -25.45 1.20
N PRO A 84 -2.72 -26.03 0.94
CA PRO A 84 -2.09 -25.94 -0.38
C PRO A 84 -2.92 -26.49 -1.53
N LYS A 85 -3.77 -27.50 -1.30
CA LYS A 85 -4.63 -28.06 -2.36
C LYS A 85 -5.78 -27.11 -2.67
N GLN A 86 -6.39 -26.52 -1.64
CA GLN A 86 -7.42 -25.50 -1.83
C GLN A 86 -6.86 -24.25 -2.50
N LEU A 87 -5.67 -23.81 -2.11
CA LEU A 87 -4.99 -22.69 -2.74
C LEU A 87 -4.69 -22.95 -4.22
N GLY A 88 -4.17 -24.14 -4.55
CA GLY A 88 -3.88 -24.54 -5.93
C GLY A 88 -5.13 -24.64 -6.82
N ALA A 89 -6.32 -24.80 -6.24
CA ALA A 89 -7.58 -24.83 -6.98
C ALA A 89 -8.08 -23.43 -7.39
N VAL A 90 -7.65 -22.37 -6.70
CA VAL A 90 -8.13 -21.00 -6.94
C VAL A 90 -7.05 -20.06 -7.47
N MET A 91 -5.79 -20.34 -7.19
CA MET A 91 -4.67 -19.45 -7.51
C MET A 91 -3.88 -20.00 -8.70
N VAL A 92 -3.85 -19.21 -9.77
CA VAL A 92 -2.97 -19.47 -10.92
C VAL A 92 -1.83 -18.46 -10.89
N ARG A 93 -0.61 -18.95 -10.65
CA ARG A 93 0.61 -18.14 -10.70
C ARG A 93 1.63 -18.83 -11.59
N ARG A 94 2.18 -18.09 -12.56
CA ARG A 94 3.24 -18.55 -13.45
C ARG A 94 4.41 -17.58 -13.39
N LEU A 95 5.61 -18.12 -13.42
CA LEU A 95 6.87 -17.38 -13.38
C LEU A 95 7.52 -17.47 -14.76
N LYS A 96 8.28 -16.44 -15.13
CA LYS A 96 8.89 -16.34 -16.48
C LYS A 96 9.81 -17.53 -16.80
N TRP A 97 10.44 -18.13 -15.79
CA TRP A 97 11.32 -19.30 -15.96
C TRP A 97 10.57 -20.63 -16.07
N GLU A 98 9.28 -20.69 -15.75
CA GLU A 98 8.44 -21.89 -15.93
C GLU A 98 7.92 -22.00 -17.37
N LEU A 99 7.99 -20.89 -18.13
CA LEU A 99 7.63 -20.85 -19.54
C LEU A 99 8.75 -21.51 -20.36
N ARG A 100 8.49 -22.73 -20.82
CA ARG A 100 9.40 -23.48 -21.70
C ARG A 100 9.26 -22.98 -23.14
N ASP A 101 9.89 -21.86 -23.43
CA ASP A 101 9.94 -21.29 -24.79
C ASP A 101 11.31 -21.60 -25.43
N GLU A 102 11.31 -22.24 -26.60
CA GLU A 102 12.47 -22.34 -27.50
C GLU A 102 12.24 -21.47 -28.75
N PRO A 103 13.12 -20.48 -29.05
CA PRO A 103 14.29 -20.06 -28.30
C PRO A 103 13.93 -19.35 -26.97
N ARG A 104 14.88 -19.31 -26.03
CA ARG A 104 14.70 -18.70 -24.70
C ARG A 104 14.22 -17.24 -24.82
N ARG A 105 12.95 -17.02 -24.48
CA ARG A 105 12.28 -15.71 -24.63
C ARG A 105 12.67 -14.68 -23.58
N PHE A 106 13.13 -15.12 -22.40
CA PHE A 106 13.45 -14.24 -21.28
C PHE A 106 14.95 -14.22 -20.96
N PRO A 107 15.57 -13.03 -20.83
CA PRO A 107 16.98 -12.91 -20.47
C PRO A 107 17.24 -13.42 -19.05
N GLU A 108 18.49 -13.79 -18.78
CA GLU A 108 18.93 -14.11 -17.44
C GLU A 108 18.96 -12.84 -16.56
N ARG A 109 18.45 -12.95 -15.33
CA ARG A 109 18.43 -11.84 -14.38
C ARG A 109 19.80 -11.71 -13.72
N LYS A 110 20.54 -10.64 -14.05
CA LYS A 110 21.77 -10.22 -13.35
C LYS A 110 21.44 -9.02 -12.46
N LEU A 111 21.73 -9.14 -11.16
CA LEU A 111 21.51 -8.07 -10.18
C LEU A 111 22.85 -7.46 -9.81
N GLU A 112 23.03 -6.19 -10.14
CA GLU A 112 24.21 -5.41 -9.77
C GLU A 112 23.78 -4.26 -8.87
N ALA A 113 24.30 -4.23 -7.64
CA ALA A 113 24.08 -3.13 -6.72
C ALA A 113 25.06 -2.01 -7.04
N LEU A 114 24.54 -0.84 -7.39
CA LEU A 114 25.34 0.36 -7.61
C LEU A 114 25.41 1.14 -6.30
N GLU A 115 26.58 1.14 -5.66
CA GLU A 115 26.82 1.97 -4.49
C GLU A 115 26.99 3.43 -4.92
N VAL A 116 26.25 4.32 -4.26
CA VAL A 116 26.31 5.76 -4.50
C VAL A 116 26.83 6.44 -3.24
N ALA A 117 27.95 7.14 -3.37
CA ALA A 117 28.49 7.96 -2.29
C ALA A 117 27.72 9.28 -2.21
N TYR A 118 27.03 9.51 -1.09
CA TYR A 118 26.40 10.81 -0.83
C TYR A 118 27.44 11.86 -0.49
N SER A 119 27.32 13.01 -1.14
CA SER A 119 28.09 14.21 -0.81
C SER A 119 27.82 14.67 0.62
N GLU A 120 28.73 15.45 1.20
CA GLU A 120 28.49 16.04 2.51
C GLU A 120 27.24 16.92 2.55
N GLY A 121 26.96 17.64 1.46
CA GLY A 121 25.77 18.48 1.34
C GLY A 121 24.47 17.69 1.46
N GLU A 122 24.37 16.56 0.76
CA GLU A 122 23.20 15.66 0.84
C GLU A 122 23.05 15.05 2.23
N ARG A 123 24.15 14.65 2.86
CA ARG A 123 24.15 14.14 4.24
C ARG A 123 23.65 15.20 5.22
N ARG A 124 24.11 16.44 5.09
CA ARG A 124 23.65 17.57 5.91
C ARG A 124 22.17 17.87 5.67
N ALA A 125 21.71 17.90 4.42
CA ALA A 125 20.30 18.14 4.11
C ALA A 125 19.38 17.05 4.69
N HIS A 126 19.79 15.78 4.59
CA HIS A 126 19.06 14.68 5.20
C HIS A 126 19.02 14.78 6.73
N GLN A 127 20.15 15.12 7.37
CA GLN A 127 20.20 15.32 8.81
C GLN A 127 19.30 16.48 9.26
N ALA A 128 19.35 17.63 8.57
CA ALA A 128 18.51 18.78 8.89
C ALA A 128 17.01 18.44 8.77
N LEU A 129 16.61 17.70 7.72
CA LEU A 129 15.23 17.26 7.58
C LEU A 129 14.81 16.26 8.68
N ARG A 130 15.72 15.39 9.10
CA ARG A 130 15.49 14.46 10.20
C ARG A 130 15.25 15.22 11.51
N ASP A 131 16.14 16.16 11.85
CA ASP A 131 16.04 16.95 13.07
C ASP A 131 14.75 17.77 13.09
N TYR A 132 14.41 18.42 11.97
CA TYR A 132 13.14 19.11 11.79
C TYR A 132 11.93 18.20 12.00
N SER A 133 11.96 16.99 11.42
CA SER A 133 10.87 16.02 11.55
C SER A 133 10.69 15.58 13.00
N GLU A 134 11.78 15.29 13.70
CA GLU A 134 11.75 14.89 15.12
C GLU A 134 11.17 16.00 16.01
N GLN A 135 11.54 17.26 15.78
CA GLN A 135 11.00 18.41 16.51
C GLN A 135 9.50 18.60 16.25
N ARG A 136 9.07 18.54 14.98
CA ARG A 136 7.65 18.70 14.62
C ARG A 136 6.78 17.58 15.16
N LEU A 137 7.27 16.34 15.16
CA LEU A 137 6.53 15.21 15.74
C LEU A 137 6.41 15.31 17.27
N LYS A 138 7.46 15.78 17.96
CA LYS A 138 7.39 16.05 19.40
C LYS A 138 6.35 17.14 19.72
N ALA A 139 6.35 18.24 18.97
CA ALA A 139 5.37 19.31 19.16
C ALA A 139 3.92 18.85 18.84
N ALA A 140 3.74 18.03 17.81
CA ALA A 140 2.43 17.51 17.43
C ALA A 140 1.91 16.39 18.34
N ALA A 141 2.74 15.83 19.24
CA ALA A 141 2.30 14.82 20.19
C ALA A 141 1.28 15.35 21.21
N ALA A 142 1.21 16.68 21.40
CA ALA A 142 0.31 17.34 22.32
C ALA A 142 -1.01 17.85 21.68
N VAL A 143 -1.23 17.65 20.38
CA VAL A 143 -2.35 18.27 19.63
C VAL A 143 -3.05 17.26 18.73
N GLU A 144 -4.37 17.43 18.53
CA GLU A 144 -5.09 16.79 17.41
C GLU A 144 -4.47 17.22 16.07
N GLY A 145 -4.02 16.27 15.26
CA GLY A 145 -3.38 16.56 13.97
C GLY A 145 -2.03 15.87 13.71
N ARG A 146 -1.55 15.04 14.65
CA ARG A 146 -0.32 14.24 14.48
C ARG A 146 -0.25 13.49 13.14
N VAL A 147 -1.35 12.89 12.69
CA VAL A 147 -1.41 12.14 11.42
C VAL A 147 -1.13 13.06 10.22
N ALA A 148 -1.69 14.28 10.21
CA ALA A 148 -1.45 15.24 9.15
C ALA A 148 0.02 15.70 9.13
N VAL A 149 0.60 15.95 10.32
CA VAL A 149 2.02 16.29 10.46
C VAL A 149 2.91 15.16 9.96
N GLU A 150 2.64 13.92 10.37
CA GLU A 150 3.37 12.73 9.88
C GLU A 150 3.29 12.59 8.36
N PHE A 151 2.12 12.85 7.77
CA PHE A 151 1.93 12.80 6.33
C PHE A 151 2.81 13.83 5.60
N VAL A 152 2.80 15.07 6.05
CA VAL A 152 3.61 16.15 5.45
C VAL A 152 5.11 15.86 5.57
N LEU A 153 5.58 15.41 6.74
CA LEU A 153 6.98 15.06 6.95
C LEU A 153 7.42 13.88 6.07
N LYS A 154 6.56 12.86 5.91
CA LYS A 154 6.80 11.75 4.97
C LYS A 154 6.88 12.25 3.53
N MET A 155 6.04 13.20 3.14
CA MET A 155 6.09 13.83 1.81
C MET A 155 7.40 14.58 1.59
N LEU A 156 7.83 15.43 2.54
CA LEU A 156 9.12 16.13 2.47
C LEU A 156 10.28 15.15 2.31
N LYS A 157 10.32 14.07 3.10
CA LYS A 157 11.35 13.04 3.02
C LYS A 157 11.35 12.32 1.67
N LYS A 158 10.18 11.93 1.16
CA LYS A 158 10.07 11.32 -0.18
C LYS A 158 10.56 12.24 -1.29
N ARG A 159 10.32 13.55 -1.17
CA ARG A 159 10.73 14.53 -2.18
C ARG A 159 12.23 14.83 -2.11
N LEU A 160 12.84 14.79 -0.92
CA LEU A 160 14.30 14.85 -0.75
C LEU A 160 15.01 13.73 -1.53
N PHE A 161 14.51 12.49 -1.45
CA PHE A 161 15.08 11.35 -2.19
C PHE A 161 14.74 11.33 -3.68
N SER A 162 13.90 12.25 -4.16
CA SER A 162 13.54 12.33 -5.58
C SER A 162 14.52 13.23 -6.33
N SER A 163 14.71 14.48 -5.90
CA SER A 163 15.73 15.40 -6.39
C SER A 163 15.79 16.69 -5.55
N PRO A 164 16.88 17.47 -5.61
CA PRO A 164 16.95 18.77 -4.95
C PRO A 164 15.83 19.73 -5.37
N ALA A 165 15.53 19.81 -6.67
CA ALA A 165 14.45 20.66 -7.20
C ALA A 165 13.05 20.20 -6.74
N ALA A 166 12.83 18.88 -6.68
CA ALA A 166 11.60 18.28 -6.17
C ALA A 166 11.38 18.60 -4.68
N PHE A 167 12.45 18.56 -3.91
CA PHE A 167 12.44 18.90 -2.49
C PHE A 167 12.17 20.39 -2.28
N GLN A 168 12.90 21.28 -2.97
CA GLN A 168 12.71 22.72 -2.90
C GLN A 168 11.25 23.12 -3.17
N THR A 169 10.68 22.65 -4.27
CA THR A 169 9.27 22.93 -4.63
C THR A 169 8.29 22.51 -3.51
N THR A 170 8.59 21.41 -2.83
CA THR A 170 7.73 20.89 -1.75
C THR A 170 7.94 21.69 -0.46
N LEU A 171 9.19 22.08 -0.18
CA LEU A 171 9.56 22.89 0.97
C LEU A 171 8.96 24.29 0.89
N ASP A 172 8.99 24.94 -0.28
CA ASP A 172 8.41 26.27 -0.49
C ASP A 172 6.91 26.28 -0.21
N LYS A 173 6.18 25.26 -0.71
CA LYS A 173 4.75 25.07 -0.43
C LYS A 173 4.48 24.81 1.05
N HIS A 174 5.35 24.03 1.69
CA HIS A 174 5.25 23.73 3.12
C HIS A 174 5.42 25.01 3.95
N LEU A 175 6.45 25.82 3.64
CA LEU A 175 6.71 27.11 4.30
C LEU A 175 5.54 28.10 4.10
N ALA A 176 4.99 28.20 2.89
CA ALA A 176 3.81 29.02 2.63
C ALA A 176 2.61 28.60 3.49
N SER A 177 2.34 27.29 3.59
CA SER A 177 1.23 26.78 4.39
C SER A 177 1.39 27.00 5.90
N LEU A 178 2.63 27.03 6.41
CA LEU A 178 2.94 27.39 7.80
C LEU A 178 2.69 28.89 8.05
N GLY A 179 3.17 29.77 7.16
CA GLY A 179 2.95 31.21 7.30
C GLY A 179 1.47 31.61 7.20
N ASP A 180 0.67 30.86 6.43
CA ASP A 180 -0.79 31.04 6.38
C ASP A 180 -1.52 30.53 7.62
N ALA A 181 -0.95 29.55 8.33
CA ALA A 181 -1.49 29.04 9.58
C ALA A 181 -1.20 29.99 10.75
N GLU A 182 0.01 30.51 10.84
CA GLU A 182 0.42 31.50 11.86
C GLU A 182 -0.43 32.77 11.75
N ARG A 183 -0.60 33.31 10.53
CA ARG A 183 -1.46 34.49 10.29
C ARG A 183 -2.93 34.30 10.67
N ARG A 184 -3.44 33.07 10.63
CA ARG A 184 -4.83 32.74 11.04
C ARG A 184 -4.95 32.50 12.55
N GLY A 185 -3.86 32.14 13.22
CA GLY A 185 -3.78 32.04 14.68
C GLY A 185 -3.78 33.41 15.35
N ASP A 186 -3.04 34.38 14.80
CA ASP A 186 -2.93 35.75 15.34
C ASP A 186 -4.20 36.62 15.15
N GLN A 187 -5.15 36.17 14.32
CA GLN A 187 -6.43 36.87 14.08
C GLN A 187 -7.60 36.34 14.94
N ARG A 188 -7.33 35.41 15.87
CA ARG A 188 -8.30 34.88 16.84
C ARG A 188 -7.96 35.34 18.25
#